data_AF-A0A6I2NSA1-F1
#
_entry.id   AF-A0A6I2NSA1-F1
#
_cell.length_a   1.000
_cell.length_b   1.000
_cell.length_c   1.000
_cell.angle_alpha   90.00
_cell.angle_beta   90.00
_cell.angle_gamma   90.00
#
_symmetry.space_group_name_H-M   'P 1'
#
loop_
_entity.id
_entity.type
_entity.pdbx_description
1 polymer ?
#
loop_
_entity_poly.entity_id
_entity_poly.type
_entity_poly.pdbx_seq_one_letter_code
_entity_poly.pdbx_strand_id
1 'polypeptide(L)'
;MFSTICLIISIICFISVYGCHMTLKNGGPLSYVGYLSSPLLSSIPWISGFILSVIPECLIFNITWYWMFLINIVGVYILGPIITKFFLVRMASGKGLGMDAFIALIIGIVALIVGLIFRS
;
A
#
# COMPACT_ATOMS: atom_id res chain seq x y z
N MET A 1 13.41 -17.88 -0.98
CA MET A 1 13.13 -17.12 -2.22
C MET A 1 11.64 -16.82 -2.37
N PHE A 2 10.74 -17.80 -2.30
CA PHE A 2 9.29 -17.58 -2.41
C PHE A 2 8.73 -16.60 -1.37
N SER A 3 9.03 -16.80 -0.08
CA SER A 3 8.62 -15.87 1.00
C SER A 3 9.04 -14.42 0.73
N THR A 4 10.29 -14.19 0.32
CA THR A 4 10.81 -12.85 -0.01
C THR A 4 10.02 -12.19 -1.13
N ILE A 5 9.66 -12.94 -2.18
CA ILE A 5 8.83 -12.43 -3.29
C ILE A 5 7.45 -12.02 -2.78
N CYS A 6 6.80 -12.84 -1.95
CA CYS A 6 5.50 -12.51 -1.35
C CYS A 6 5.56 -11.24 -0.49
N LEU A 7 6.62 -11.09 0.32
CA LEU A 7 6.82 -9.90 1.15
C LEU A 7 7.02 -8.65 0.29
N ILE A 8 7.82 -8.71 -0.79
CA ILE A 8 7.99 -7.60 -1.75
C ILE A 8 6.65 -7.22 -2.38
N ILE A 9 5.86 -8.20 -2.82
CA ILE A 9 4.52 -7.95 -3.37
C ILE A 9 3.64 -7.24 -2.34
N SER A 10 3.67 -7.65 -1.07
CA SER A 10 2.88 -6.98 -0.03
C SER A 10 3.30 -5.53 0.18
N ILE A 11 4.60 -5.21 0.13
CA ILE A 11 5.12 -3.84 0.26
C ILE A 11 4.56 -2.98 -0.86
N ILE A 12 4.71 -3.44 -2.10
CA ILE A 12 4.23 -2.71 -3.28
C ILE A 12 2.72 -2.49 -3.19
N CYS A 13 1.95 -3.51 -2.80
CA CYS A 13 0.52 -3.40 -2.61
C CYS A 13 0.15 -2.33 -1.57
N PHE A 14 0.74 -2.38 -0.37
CA PHE A 14 0.44 -1.42 0.70
C PHE A 14 0.81 0.02 0.35
N ILE A 15 1.97 0.24 -0.28
CA ILE A 15 2.36 1.57 -0.76
C ILE A 15 1.39 2.04 -1.86
N SER A 16 0.91 1.13 -2.71
CA SER A 16 -0.09 1.44 -3.75
C SER A 16 -1.43 1.88 -3.15
N VAL A 17 -1.89 1.25 -2.06
CA VAL A 17 -3.13 1.66 -1.35
C VAL A 17 -3.04 3.13 -0.94
N TYR A 18 -1.92 3.53 -0.33
CA TYR A 18 -1.67 4.91 0.05
C TYR A 18 -1.63 5.85 -1.14
N GLY A 19 -0.87 5.51 -2.19
CA GLY A 19 -0.76 6.36 -3.37
C GLY A 19 -2.10 6.56 -4.10
N CYS A 20 -2.93 5.51 -4.18
CA CYS A 20 -4.29 5.59 -4.74
C CYS A 20 -5.17 6.51 -3.88
N HIS A 21 -5.11 6.39 -2.56
CA HIS A 21 -5.81 7.27 -1.64
C HIS A 21 -5.38 8.73 -1.81
N MET A 22 -4.09 9.03 -1.89
CA MET A 22 -3.59 10.39 -2.08
C MET A 22 -4.01 10.98 -3.43
N THR A 23 -4.05 10.15 -4.47
CA THR A 23 -4.51 10.59 -5.80
C THR A 23 -6.01 10.91 -5.80
N LEU A 24 -6.82 10.11 -5.10
CA LEU A 24 -8.24 10.37 -4.92
C LEU A 24 -8.50 11.61 -4.06
N LYS A 25 -7.77 11.76 -2.95
CA LYS A 25 -7.90 12.89 -2.01
C LYS A 25 -7.52 14.22 -2.65
N ASN A 26 -6.52 14.21 -3.53
CA ASN A 26 -6.07 15.40 -4.26
C ASN A 26 -6.80 15.58 -5.61
N GLY A 27 -7.71 14.67 -5.97
CA GLY A 27 -8.51 14.72 -7.19
C GLY A 27 -9.73 15.64 -7.08
N GLY A 28 -10.39 15.88 -8.22
CA GLY A 28 -11.62 16.69 -8.27
C GLY A 28 -12.84 16.00 -7.63
N PRO A 29 -13.92 16.76 -7.37
CA PRO A 29 -15.10 16.29 -6.60
C PRO A 29 -15.85 15.09 -7.20
N LEU A 30 -15.66 14.79 -8.49
CA LEU A 30 -16.25 13.62 -9.16
C LEU A 30 -15.54 12.29 -8.83
N SER A 31 -14.40 12.34 -8.15
CA SER A 31 -13.64 11.15 -7.72
C SER A 31 -13.88 10.78 -6.25
N TYR A 32 -14.88 11.39 -5.61
CA TYR A 32 -15.18 11.19 -4.19
C TYR A 32 -15.71 9.78 -3.92
N VAL A 33 -14.82 8.89 -3.51
CA VAL A 33 -15.18 7.54 -3.09
C VAL A 33 -15.83 7.63 -1.70
N GLY A 34 -16.97 6.96 -1.49
CA GLY A 34 -17.74 7.05 -0.25
C GLY A 34 -16.98 6.71 1.04
N TYR A 35 -15.80 6.07 0.97
CA TYR A 35 -14.96 5.83 2.14
C TYR A 35 -14.17 7.07 2.60
N LEU A 36 -14.01 8.09 1.75
CA LEU A 36 -13.31 9.34 2.08
C LEU A 36 -14.12 10.23 3.04
N SER A 37 -15.43 10.04 3.13
CA SER A 37 -16.30 10.82 4.01
C SER A 37 -16.23 10.37 5.48
N SER A 38 -15.78 9.14 5.75
CA SER A 38 -15.61 8.66 7.12
C SER A 38 -14.14 8.74 7.55
N PRO A 39 -13.81 9.42 8.66
CA PRO A 39 -12.44 9.52 9.15
C PRO A 39 -11.79 8.15 9.38
N LEU A 40 -12.58 7.18 9.88
CA LEU A 40 -12.13 5.82 10.12
C LEU A 40 -11.70 5.10 8.83
N LEU A 41 -12.55 5.07 7.80
CA LEU A 41 -12.19 4.40 6.55
C LEU A 41 -11.08 5.14 5.81
N SER A 42 -11.05 6.47 5.90
CA SER A 42 -9.97 7.27 5.31
C SER A 42 -8.61 7.04 5.95
N SER A 43 -8.56 6.52 7.18
CA SER A 43 -7.31 6.20 7.89
C SER A 43 -6.68 4.87 7.43
N ILE A 44 -7.46 3.97 6.83
CA ILE A 44 -6.99 2.64 6.40
C ILE A 44 -5.83 2.74 5.40
N PRO A 45 -5.90 3.58 4.34
CA PRO A 45 -4.77 3.75 3.42
C PRO A 45 -3.51 4.33 4.07
N TRP A 46 -3.66 5.19 5.09
CA TRP A 46 -2.53 5.73 5.85
C TRP A 46 -1.86 4.64 6.68
N ILE A 47 -2.65 3.86 7.43
CA ILE A 47 -2.14 2.74 8.22
C ILE A 47 -1.50 1.68 7.30
N SER A 48 -2.13 1.42 6.16
CA SER A 48 -1.58 0.51 5.14
C SER A 48 -0.22 0.95 4.65
N GLY A 49 -0.12 2.20 4.18
CA GLY A 49 1.13 2.74 3.63
C GLY A 49 2.24 2.89 4.67
N PHE A 50 1.96 3.39 5.88
CA PHE A 50 3.00 3.76 6.83
C PHE A 50 3.32 2.70 7.88
N ILE A 51 2.38 1.81 8.21
CA ILE A 51 2.55 0.82 9.29
C ILE A 51 2.65 -0.58 8.73
N LEU A 52 1.68 -1.02 7.92
CA LEU A 52 1.61 -2.41 7.44
C LEU A 52 2.76 -2.76 6.48
N SER A 53 3.23 -1.82 5.66
CA SER A 53 4.39 -1.99 4.78
C SER A 53 5.72 -2.14 5.53
N VAL A 54 5.85 -1.61 6.75
CA VAL A 54 7.09 -1.69 7.54
C VAL A 54 7.38 -3.11 7.98
N ILE A 55 6.34 -3.89 8.27
CA ILE A 55 6.48 -5.28 8.72
C ILE A 55 7.28 -6.12 7.69
N PRO A 56 6.83 -6.25 6.42
CA PRO A 56 7.58 -6.99 5.40
C PRO A 56 8.94 -6.34 5.09
N GLU A 57 9.09 -5.02 5.20
CA GLU A 57 10.39 -4.33 5.02
C GLU A 57 11.41 -4.72 6.09
N CYS A 58 11.03 -4.69 7.37
CA CYS A 58 11.89 -5.12 8.48
C CYS A 58 12.33 -6.58 8.30
N LEU A 59 11.39 -7.41 7.84
CA LEU A 59 11.63 -8.83 7.59
C LEU A 59 12.64 -9.04 6.46
N ILE A 60 12.60 -8.26 5.39
CA ILE A 60 13.52 -8.39 4.25
C ILE A 60 14.89 -7.80 4.56
N PHE A 61 14.95 -6.57 5.07
CA PHE A 61 16.19 -5.83 5.24
C PHE A 61 16.91 -6.10 6.57
N ASN A 62 16.25 -6.79 7.51
CA ASN A 62 16.78 -7.10 8.84
C ASN A 62 17.20 -5.84 9.62
N ILE A 63 16.42 -4.76 9.46
CA ILE A 63 16.61 -3.47 10.15
C ILE A 63 15.62 -3.41 11.31
N THR A 64 16.00 -2.75 12.40
CA THR A 64 15.09 -2.52 13.53
C THR A 64 13.90 -1.64 13.13
N TRP A 65 12.73 -1.95 13.69
CA TRP A 65 11.45 -1.41 13.24
C TRP A 65 11.37 0.11 13.22
N TYR A 66 12.00 0.80 14.18
CA TYR A 66 11.94 2.25 14.28
C TYR A 66 12.72 2.94 13.15
N TRP A 67 13.91 2.43 12.78
CA TRP A 67 14.67 2.96 11.66
C TRP A 67 13.94 2.70 10.34
N MET A 68 13.38 1.50 10.19
CA MET A 68 12.65 1.15 8.97
C MET A 68 11.39 2.02 8.84
N PHE A 69 10.68 2.29 9.94
CA PHE A 69 9.53 3.18 9.94
C PHE A 69 9.89 4.60 9.46
N LEU A 70 11.01 5.17 9.93
CA LEU A 70 11.47 6.49 9.46
C LEU A 70 11.82 6.50 7.97
N ILE A 71 12.51 5.47 7.48
CA ILE A 71 12.86 5.32 6.06
C ILE A 71 11.58 5.17 5.23
N ASN A 72 10.63 4.35 5.72
CA ASN A 72 9.38 4.07 5.04
C ASN A 72 8.48 5.31 4.94
N ILE A 73 8.48 6.21 5.92
CA ILE A 73 7.75 7.48 5.81
C ILE A 73 8.16 8.23 4.54
N VAL A 74 9.47 8.36 4.32
CA VAL A 74 10.01 9.03 3.13
C VAL A 74 9.73 8.20 1.87
N GLY A 75 9.92 6.88 1.96
CA GLY A 75 9.66 5.93 0.89
C GLY A 75 8.23 6.01 0.37
N VAL A 76 7.23 5.90 1.24
CA VAL A 76 5.80 5.95 0.92
C VAL A 76 5.39 7.28 0.31
N TYR A 77 5.93 8.39 0.81
CA TYR A 77 5.61 9.72 0.28
C TYR A 77 6.11 9.93 -1.15
N ILE A 78 7.25 9.35 -1.51
CA ILE A 78 7.85 9.45 -2.84
C ILE A 78 7.32 8.34 -3.78
N LEU A 79 7.35 7.09 -3.31
CA LEU A 79 6.99 5.90 -4.09
C LEU A 79 5.48 5.78 -4.29
N GLY A 80 4.66 6.20 -3.33
CA GLY A 80 3.20 6.15 -3.45
C GLY A 80 2.69 6.82 -4.74
N PRO A 81 2.98 8.10 -4.97
CA PRO A 81 2.61 8.79 -6.22
C PRO A 81 3.19 8.16 -7.49
N ILE A 82 4.43 7.64 -7.44
CA ILE A 82 5.08 7.02 -8.60
C ILE A 82 4.38 5.71 -8.96
N ILE A 83 4.19 4.83 -7.98
CA ILE A 83 3.54 3.53 -8.16
C ILE A 83 2.10 3.71 -8.61
N THR A 84 1.36 4.67 -8.03
CA THR A 84 -0.01 4.97 -8.46
C THR A 84 -0.08 5.51 -9.88
N LYS A 85 0.88 6.32 -10.34
CA LYS A 85 0.95 6.71 -11.77
C LYS A 85 1.15 5.49 -12.66
N PHE A 86 2.02 4.54 -12.28
CA PHE A 86 2.17 3.28 -13.01
C PHE A 86 0.88 2.46 -13.03
N PHE A 87 0.19 2.37 -11.90
CA PHE A 87 -1.11 1.70 -11.82
C PHE A 87 -2.17 2.39 -12.68
N LEU A 88 -2.24 3.72 -12.68
CA LEU A 88 -3.18 4.48 -13.51
C LEU A 88 -2.94 4.31 -15.00
N VAL A 89 -1.67 4.20 -15.42
CA VAL A 89 -1.31 4.04 -16.83
C VAL A 89 -1.50 2.60 -17.32
N ARG A 90 -1.38 1.58 -16.45
CA ARG A 90 -1.32 0.17 -16.87
C ARG A 90 -2.29 -0.80 -16.22
N MET A 91 -2.82 -0.51 -15.04
CA MET A 91 -3.62 -1.41 -14.21
C MET A 91 -4.93 -0.80 -13.71
N ALA A 92 -5.40 0.31 -14.30
CA ALA A 92 -6.75 0.78 -14.04
C ALA A 92 -7.70 -0.37 -14.41
N SER A 93 -8.29 -1.03 -13.42
CA SER A 93 -9.19 -2.18 -13.64
C SER A 93 -10.45 -1.82 -14.44
N GLY A 94 -10.57 -0.54 -14.83
CA GLY A 94 -11.75 0.10 -15.38
C GLY A 94 -12.80 0.42 -14.30
N LYS A 95 -12.63 -0.07 -13.06
CA LYS A 95 -13.62 0.03 -11.98
C LYS A 95 -13.39 1.19 -11.02
N GLY A 96 -12.30 1.94 -11.21
CA GLY A 96 -11.96 3.14 -10.46
C GLY A 96 -10.90 2.93 -9.36
N LEU A 97 -10.10 3.97 -9.13
CA LEU A 97 -9.00 4.03 -8.17
C LEU A 97 -9.36 3.56 -6.75
N GLY A 98 -10.60 3.79 -6.31
CA GLY A 98 -11.05 3.37 -4.98
C GLY A 98 -11.17 1.86 -4.85
N MET A 99 -11.70 1.19 -5.88
CA MET A 99 -11.80 -0.26 -5.95
C MET A 99 -10.40 -0.88 -6.07
N ASP A 100 -9.53 -0.27 -6.87
CA ASP A 100 -8.15 -0.74 -7.07
C ASP A 100 -7.34 -0.66 -5.76
N ALA A 101 -7.51 0.41 -4.97
CA ALA A 101 -6.91 0.54 -3.65
C ALA A 101 -7.37 -0.57 -2.69
N PHE A 102 -8.66 -0.92 -2.72
CA PHE A 102 -9.21 -1.98 -1.86
C PHE A 102 -8.72 -3.38 -2.27
N ILE A 103 -8.66 -3.65 -3.58
CA ILE A 103 -8.11 -4.91 -4.11
C ILE A 103 -6.63 -5.03 -3.74
N ALA A 104 -5.85 -3.95 -3.91
CA ALA A 104 -4.45 -3.92 -3.52
C ALA A 104 -4.26 -4.18 -2.02
N LEU A 105 -5.14 -3.64 -1.16
CA LEU A 105 -5.11 -3.91 0.28
C LEU A 105 -5.29 -5.41 0.57
N ILE A 106 -6.30 -6.05 -0.03
CA ILE A 106 -6.56 -7.48 0.17
C ILE A 106 -5.38 -8.32 -0.31
N ILE A 107 -4.88 -8.06 -1.52
CA ILE A 107 -3.73 -8.78 -2.08
C ILE A 107 -2.50 -8.59 -1.18
N GLY A 108 -2.27 -7.38 -0.69
CA GLY A 108 -1.16 -7.07 0.22
C GLY A 108 -1.23 -7.87 1.52
N ILE A 109 -2.40 -7.96 2.15
CA ILE A 109 -2.62 -8.75 3.37
C ILE A 109 -2.38 -10.24 3.11
N VAL A 110 -2.97 -10.78 2.05
CA VAL A 110 -2.81 -12.21 1.71
C VAL A 110 -1.33 -12.53 1.42
N ALA A 111 -0.66 -11.68 0.64
CA ALA A 111 0.76 -11.85 0.33
C ALA A 111 1.66 -11.74 1.57
N LEU A 112 1.33 -10.84 2.51
CA LEU A 112 2.04 -10.73 3.79
C LEU A 112 1.89 -12.02 4.62
N ILE A 113 0.66 -12.51 4.79
CA ILE A 113 0.38 -13.72 5.57
C ILE A 113 1.08 -14.93 4.96
N VAL A 114 0.96 -15.12 3.64
CA VAL A 114 1.67 -16.19 2.93
C VAL A 114 3.18 -16.04 3.08
N GLY A 115 3.71 -14.82 2.91
CA GLY A 115 5.13 -14.53 3.09
C GLY A 115 5.63 -14.89 4.48
N LEU A 116 4.84 -14.63 5.52
CA LEU A 116 5.14 -15.00 6.91
C LEU A 116 5.14 -16.52 7.12
N ILE A 117 4.12 -17.23 6.64
CA ILE A 117 4.00 -18.70 6.78
C ILE A 117 5.17 -19.44 6.13
N PHE A 118 5.60 -18.99 4.95
CA PHE A 118 6.72 -19.61 4.24
C PHE A 118 8.10 -19.13 4.71
N ARG A 119 8.14 -18.20 5.67
CA ARG A 119 9.37 -17.75 6.33
C ARG A 119 9.65 -18.57 7.60
N SER A 120 8.61 -18.85 8.37
CA SER A 120 8.63 -19.75 9.54
C SER A 120 8.96 -21.17 9.15
#